data_AF-A0A4R0KQD5-F1
#
_entry.id   AF-A0A4R0KQD5-F1
#
_cell.length_a   1.000
_cell.length_b   1.000
_cell.length_c   1.000
_cell.angle_alpha   90.00
_cell.angle_beta   90.00
_cell.angle_gamma   90.00
#
_symmetry.space_group_name_H-M   'P 1'
#
loop_
_entity.id
_entity.type
_entity.pdbx_description
1 polymer ?
#
loop_
_entity_poly.entity_id
_entity_poly.type
_entity_poly.pdbx_seq_one_letter_code
_entity_poly.pdbx_strand_id
1 'polypeptide(L)'
;MTAGRYVARIVEVPDHGIKLEPAEDSVAPDQPTEVNLLGMAIALALGAAGYRHHAEQRDPELQTLDALLTGEAVMPWRSPDESSSPYLVCQLNDGLPTCEVRPTVD
;
A
#
# COMPACT_ATOMS: atom_id res chain seq x y z
N MET A 1 -17.75 -6.82 -9.95
CA MET A 1 -16.81 -6.44 -8.89
C MET A 1 -17.59 -6.34 -7.59
N THR A 2 -17.07 -6.90 -6.51
CA THR A 2 -17.67 -6.82 -5.18
C THR A 2 -17.17 -5.56 -4.48
N ALA A 3 -18.08 -4.80 -3.87
CA ALA A 3 -17.70 -3.77 -2.91
C ALA A 3 -16.82 -4.40 -1.83
N GLY A 4 -15.70 -3.76 -1.51
CA GLY A 4 -14.69 -4.32 -0.63
C GLY A 4 -13.81 -3.24 -0.02
N ARG A 5 -13.02 -3.65 0.97
CA ARG A 5 -12.10 -2.77 1.68
C ARG A 5 -10.74 -3.44 1.71
N TYR A 6 -9.70 -2.70 1.29
CA TYR A 6 -8.32 -3.11 1.50
C TYR A 6 -7.73 -2.25 2.62
N VAL A 7 -7.25 -2.90 3.68
CA VAL A 7 -6.61 -2.25 4.82
C VAL A 7 -5.26 -2.89 5.03
N ALA A 8 -4.22 -2.07 5.19
CA ALA A 8 -2.89 -2.56 5.54
C ALA A 8 -2.21 -1.62 6.53
N ARG A 9 -1.50 -2.17 7.51
CA ARG A 9 -0.55 -1.41 8.33
C ARG A 9 0.67 -1.07 7.48
N ILE A 10 1.15 0.17 7.58
CA ILE A 10 2.40 0.60 6.96
C ILE A 10 3.52 0.37 7.97
N VAL A 11 4.45 -0.52 7.62
CA VAL A 11 5.58 -0.89 8.48
C VAL A 11 6.87 -0.39 7.85
N GLU A 12 7.60 0.45 8.57
CA GLU A 12 8.96 0.84 8.21
C GLU A 12 9.91 -0.36 8.35
N VAL A 13 10.68 -0.59 7.29
CA VAL A 13 11.79 -1.53 7.24
C VAL A 13 13.06 -0.67 7.26
N PRO A 14 13.83 -0.69 8.37
CA PRO A 14 14.99 0.18 8.53
C PRO A 14 15.93 0.13 7.34
N ASP A 15 16.34 1.29 6.84
CA ASP A 15 17.20 1.48 5.66
C ASP A 15 16.65 0.93 4.33
N HIS A 16 15.46 0.31 4.34
CA HIS A 16 14.86 -0.34 3.19
C HIS A 16 13.52 0.27 2.73
N GLY A 17 12.87 1.11 3.53
CA GLY A 17 11.62 1.77 3.14
C GLY A 17 10.44 1.14 3.84
N ILE A 18 9.34 0.83 3.13
CA ILE A 18 8.12 0.35 3.80
C ILE A 18 7.59 -0.95 3.25
N LYS A 19 6.86 -1.66 4.10
CA LYS A 19 6.10 -2.86 3.78
C LYS A 19 4.64 -2.65 4.16
N LEU A 20 3.72 -3.16 3.34
CA LEU A 20 2.31 -3.26 3.73
C LEU A 20 2.08 -4.57 4.47
N GLU A 21 1.38 -4.51 5.59
CA GLU A 21 0.87 -5.70 6.28
C GLU A 21 -0.65 -5.65 6.23
N PRO A 22 -1.28 -6.37 5.28
CA PRO A 22 -2.73 -6.42 5.15
C PRO A 22 -3.39 -6.92 6.44
N ALA A 23 -4.52 -6.31 6.82
CA ALA A 23 -5.37 -6.84 7.87
C ALA A 23 -5.97 -8.19 7.46
N GLU A 24 -6.32 -9.04 8.42
CA GLU A 24 -6.87 -10.39 8.14
C GLU A 24 -8.17 -10.35 7.31
N ASP A 25 -8.96 -9.30 7.46
CA ASP A 25 -10.21 -9.06 6.73
C ASP A 25 -10.04 -8.19 5.48
N SER A 26 -8.79 -7.81 5.15
CA SER A 26 -8.47 -7.03 3.96
C SER A 26 -8.67 -7.85 2.69
N VAL A 27 -9.36 -7.27 1.71
CA VAL A 27 -9.61 -7.91 0.42
C VAL A 27 -8.83 -7.18 -0.67
N ALA A 28 -7.83 -7.86 -1.23
CA ALA A 28 -7.21 -7.43 -2.48
C ALA A 28 -8.04 -7.92 -3.67
N PRO A 29 -8.16 -7.13 -4.77
CA PRO A 29 -8.78 -7.60 -6.01
C PRO A 29 -7.95 -8.70 -6.69
N ASP A 30 -8.60 -9.59 -7.42
CA ASP A 30 -7.93 -10.66 -8.19
C ASP A 30 -7.76 -10.33 -9.68
N GLN A 31 -8.49 -9.33 -10.18
CA GLN A 31 -8.43 -8.97 -11.60
C GLN A 31 -7.25 -8.02 -11.85
N PRO A 32 -6.41 -8.27 -12.88
CA PRO A 32 -5.21 -7.46 -13.13
C PRO A 32 -5.46 -5.95 -13.22
N THR A 33 -6.57 -5.55 -13.86
CA THR A 33 -6.94 -4.12 -13.97
C THR A 33 -7.24 -3.52 -12.60
N GLU A 34 -7.94 -4.25 -11.73
CA GLU A 34 -8.32 -3.79 -10.40
C GLU A 34 -7.09 -3.71 -9.48
N VAL A 35 -6.18 -4.68 -9.57
CA VAL A 35 -4.87 -4.66 -8.90
C VAL A 35 -4.07 -3.43 -9.31
N ASN A 36 -3.99 -3.13 -10.61
CA ASN A 36 -3.29 -1.95 -11.12
C ASN A 36 -3.90 -0.63 -10.61
N LEU A 37 -5.22 -0.53 -10.60
CA LEU A 37 -5.93 0.65 -10.09
C LEU A 37 -5.70 0.83 -8.59
N LEU A 38 -5.73 -0.26 -7.81
CA LEU A 38 -5.44 -0.23 -6.39
C LEU A 38 -4.00 0.21 -6.14
N GLY A 39 -3.02 -0.38 -6.82
CA GLY A 39 -1.61 -0.01 -6.69
C GLY A 39 -1.37 1.48 -6.98
N MET A 40 -2.03 2.03 -8.00
CA MET A 40 -1.96 3.45 -8.32
C MET A 40 -2.62 4.33 -7.25
N ALA A 41 -3.80 3.96 -6.75
CA ALA A 41 -4.46 4.68 -5.66
C ALA A 41 -3.62 4.69 -4.38
N ILE A 42 -2.93 3.59 -4.07
CA ILE A 42 -1.98 3.48 -2.96
C ILE A 42 -0.82 4.46 -3.15
N ALA A 43 -0.18 4.45 -4.32
CA ALA A 43 0.94 5.36 -4.61
C ALA A 43 0.54 6.84 -4.47
N LEU A 44 -0.67 7.19 -4.93
CA LEU A 44 -1.24 8.54 -4.77
C LEU A 44 -1.48 8.90 -3.30
N ALA A 45 -2.04 7.98 -2.51
CA ALA A 45 -2.30 8.19 -1.09
C ALA A 45 -0.99 8.37 -0.29
N LEU A 46 0.03 7.55 -0.57
CA LEU A 46 1.37 7.69 0.02
C LEU A 46 2.00 9.05 -0.33
N GLY A 47 1.94 9.44 -1.60
CA GLY A 47 2.43 10.75 -2.04
C GLY A 47 1.69 11.92 -1.36
N ALA A 48 0.37 11.84 -1.24
CA ALA A 48 -0.44 12.84 -0.54
C ALA A 48 -0.13 12.92 0.96
N ALA A 49 0.20 11.78 1.58
CA ALA A 49 0.64 11.69 2.97
C ALA A 49 2.10 12.12 3.18
N GLY A 50 2.82 12.50 2.11
CA GLY A 50 4.19 13.02 2.19
C GLY A 50 5.29 11.97 2.17
N TYR A 51 4.96 10.70 1.89
CA TYR A 51 5.97 9.66 1.67
C TYR A 51 6.80 10.01 0.45
N ARG A 52 8.10 9.73 0.52
CA ARG A 52 9.05 10.06 -0.54
C ARG A 52 9.73 8.81 -1.05
N HIS A 53 10.14 8.84 -2.32
CA HIS A 53 10.92 7.77 -2.91
C HIS A 53 12.24 7.57 -2.15
N HIS A 54 12.53 6.31 -1.81
CA HIS A 54 13.80 5.85 -1.25
C HIS A 54 14.65 5.24 -2.37
N ALA A 55 15.84 5.78 -2.62
CA ALA A 55 16.63 5.50 -3.82
C ALA A 55 17.32 4.13 -3.87
N GLU A 56 16.85 3.16 -3.10
CA GLU A 56 17.42 1.83 -3.07
C GLU A 56 17.01 1.01 -4.30
N GLN A 57 17.99 0.37 -4.93
CA GLN A 57 17.75 -0.48 -6.08
C GLN A 57 16.97 -1.73 -5.66
N ARG A 58 15.95 -2.08 -6.45
CA ARG A 58 15.13 -3.26 -6.23
C ARG A 58 15.26 -4.24 -7.38
N ASP A 59 15.10 -5.51 -7.05
CA ASP A 59 14.92 -6.56 -8.05
C ASP A 59 13.52 -6.41 -8.67
N PRO A 60 13.42 -6.08 -9.97
CA PRO A 60 12.12 -5.91 -10.63
C PRO A 60 11.29 -7.20 -10.67
N GLU A 61 11.91 -8.38 -10.60
CA GLU A 61 11.19 -9.66 -10.58
C GLU A 61 10.44 -9.89 -9.26
N LEU A 62 10.87 -9.23 -8.18
CA LEU A 62 10.27 -9.31 -6.86
C LEU A 62 9.30 -8.15 -6.56
N GLN A 63 9.34 -7.07 -7.33
CA GLN A 63 8.54 -5.86 -7.12
C GLN A 63 7.23 -5.89 -7.93
N THR A 64 6.42 -6.91 -7.71
CA THR A 64 5.09 -7.03 -8.31
C THR A 64 4.03 -6.35 -7.44
N LEU A 65 2.91 -5.94 -8.06
CA LEU A 65 1.79 -5.40 -7.29
C LEU A 65 1.17 -6.46 -6.36
N ASP A 66 1.15 -7.72 -6.75
CA ASP A 66 0.68 -8.81 -5.89
C ASP A 66 1.56 -8.96 -4.65
N ALA A 67 2.89 -8.94 -4.82
CA ALA A 67 3.84 -8.99 -3.71
C ALA A 67 3.73 -7.75 -2.80
N LEU A 68 3.41 -6.58 -3.35
CA LEU A 68 3.13 -5.38 -2.58
C LEU A 68 1.85 -5.53 -1.75
N LEU A 69 0.76 -6.00 -2.36
CA LEU A 69 -0.56 -6.09 -1.75
C LEU A 69 -0.69 -7.24 -0.73
N THR A 70 0.17 -8.25 -0.84
CA THR A 70 0.24 -9.37 0.13
C THR A 70 1.23 -9.10 1.26
N GLY A 71 2.03 -8.03 1.16
CA GLY A 71 3.09 -7.79 2.11
C GLY A 71 4.22 -8.81 1.97
N GLU A 72 4.66 -9.10 0.76
CA GLU A 72 5.88 -9.87 0.48
C GLU A 72 7.01 -8.96 0.00
N ALA A 73 6.69 -7.84 -0.65
CA ALA A 73 7.65 -6.86 -1.15
C ALA A 73 7.87 -5.68 -0.19
N VAL A 74 9.14 -5.25 -0.07
CA VAL A 74 9.50 -3.95 0.51
C VAL A 74 9.50 -2.91 -0.60
N MET A 75 8.74 -1.84 -0.42
CA MET A 75 8.58 -0.75 -1.37
C MET A 75 9.59 0.37 -1.11
N PRO A 76 10.06 1.06 -2.17
CA PRO A 76 11.01 2.16 -2.09
C PRO A 76 10.32 3.48 -1.68
N TRP A 77 9.58 3.48 -0.57
CA TRP A 77 9.01 4.68 0.06
C TRP A 77 9.57 4.86 1.45
N ARG A 78 9.67 6.10 1.90
CA ARG A 78 10.08 6.47 3.26
C ARG A 78 9.03 7.37 3.89
N SER A 79 8.61 7.04 5.10
CA SER A 79 7.68 7.87 5.87
C SER A 79 8.29 9.25 6.15
N PRO A 80 7.46 10.32 6.14
CA PRO A 80 7.86 11.62 6.67
C PRO A 80 8.02 11.61 8.20
N ASP A 81 7.47 10.60 8.89
CA ASP A 81 7.55 10.40 10.34
C ASP A 81 7.80 8.92 10.67
N GLU A 82 9.07 8.60 10.93
CA GLU A 82 9.56 7.25 11.25
C GLU A 82 9.03 6.72 12.60
N SER A 83 8.41 7.57 13.44
CA SER A 83 7.88 7.17 14.74
C SER A 83 6.42 6.69 14.70
N SER A 84 5.77 6.81 13.55
CA SER A 84 4.37 6.45 13.34
C SER A 84 4.22 5.09 12.66
N SER A 85 3.16 4.34 12.99
CA SER A 85 2.77 3.11 12.27
C SER A 85 1.33 3.26 11.76
N PRO A 86 1.12 4.12 10.75
CA PRO A 86 -0.21 4.39 10.23
C PRO A 86 -0.74 3.21 9.40
N TYR A 87 -2.00 3.33 9.01
CA TYR A 87 -2.71 2.38 8.16
C TYR A 87 -3.02 3.01 6.81
N LEU A 88 -2.92 2.22 5.77
CA LEU A 88 -3.45 2.50 4.45
C LEU A 88 -4.85 1.90 4.39
N VAL A 89 -5.87 2.74 4.13
CA VAL A 89 -7.27 2.32 4.03
C VAL A 89 -7.79 2.67 2.65
N CYS A 90 -8.20 1.65 1.90
CA CYS A 90 -8.72 1.76 0.54
C CYS A 90 -10.17 1.25 0.47
N GLN A 91 -11.08 2.06 -0.05
CA GLN A 91 -12.44 1.67 -0.38
C GLN A 91 -12.52 1.28 -1.85
N LEU A 92 -12.99 0.08 -2.16
CA LEU A 92 -13.12 -0.44 -3.52
C LEU A 92 -14.54 -0.15 -4.04
N ASN A 93 -14.74 1.03 -4.62
CA ASN A 93 -16.05 1.49 -5.10
C ASN A 93 -16.21 1.26 -6.60
N ASP A 94 -16.93 0.21 -7.01
CA ASP A 94 -17.33 -0.05 -8.41
C ASP A 94 -16.22 0.24 -9.46
N GLY A 95 -15.02 -0.28 -9.21
CA GLY A 95 -13.86 -0.18 -10.10
C GLY A 95 -12.96 1.04 -9.89
N LEU A 96 -13.24 1.92 -8.93
CA LEU A 96 -12.39 3.06 -8.57
C LEU A 96 -11.99 3.01 -7.09
N PRO A 97 -10.77 2.54 -6.78
CA PRO A 97 -10.29 2.54 -5.41
C PRO A 97 -9.96 3.96 -4.93
N THR A 98 -10.42 4.30 -3.73
CA THR A 98 -10.03 5.53 -3.04
C THR A 98 -9.24 5.15 -1.80
N CYS A 99 -7.99 5.59 -1.70
CA CYS A 99 -7.08 5.26 -0.62
C CYS A 99 -6.68 6.49 0.20
N GLU A 100 -6.46 6.29 1.50
CA GLU A 100 -5.99 7.30 2.43
C GLU A 100 -5.03 6.67 3.45
N VAL A 101 -4.01 7.42 3.88
CA VAL A 101 -3.17 7.06 5.02
C VAL A 101 -3.78 7.65 6.29
N ARG A 102 -4.07 6.80 7.28
CA ARG A 102 -4.73 7.17 8.54
C ARG A 102 -3.90 6.72 9.75
N PRO A 103 -3.97 7.43 10.89
CA PRO A 103 -3.27 6.99 12.10
C PRO A 103 -3.87 5.70 12.70
N THR A 104 -5.16 5.44 12.45
CA THR A 104 -5.92 4.28 12.93
C THR A 104 -6.85 3.76 11.84
N VAL A 105 -7.41 2.56 12.02
CA VAL A 105 -8.29 1.91 11.03
C VAL A 105 -9.75 2.39 11.11
N ASP A 106 -10.15 3.01 12.22
CA ASP A 106 -11.53 3.48 12.49
C ASP A 106 -12.03 4.57 11.51
#